data_AF-A0A926G891-F1
#
_entry.id   AF-A0A926G891-F1
#
_cell.length_a   1.000
_cell.length_b   1.000
_cell.length_c   1.000
_cell.angle_alpha   90.00
_cell.angle_beta   90.00
_cell.angle_gamma   90.00
#
_symmetry.space_group_name_H-M   'P 1'
#
loop_
_entity.id
_entity.type
_entity.pdbx_description
1 polymer ?
#
loop_
_entity_poly.entity_id
_entity_poly.type
_entity_poly.pdbx_seq_one_letter_code
_entity_poly.pdbx_strand_id
1 'polypeptide(L)'
;GGGNYKPTEDKNKYVAKLLPQVFDWARSVDPIQPLTSGVWLGDHWDDLTKVDAVEKTQITQSDVISFHDYSWPETFEKRAMQMLGYGRPVWCTEYMARGNGSTFDGSLPIGKRLNIAMFNWGFVDGKTQTRLPWDSWKKPYTSDEPTIWFHEVFRADGKPYRQAEADLIKRLSAAPKGTVPAGR
;
A
#
# COMPACT_ATOMS: atom_id res chain seq x y z
N GLY A 1 5.86 -6.06 -0.49
CA GLY A 1 6.60 -7.07 -1.28
C GLY A 1 7.42 -7.99 -0.39
N GLY A 2 7.43 -9.31 -0.65
CA GLY A 2 8.19 -10.29 0.14
C GLY A 2 9.34 -10.89 -0.67
N GLY A 3 10.58 -10.68 -0.22
CA GLY A 3 11.75 -11.39 -0.76
C GLY A 3 11.86 -12.81 -0.19
N ASN A 4 12.44 -13.73 -0.95
CA ASN A 4 12.67 -15.11 -0.51
C ASN A 4 13.98 -15.23 0.30
N TYR A 5 14.00 -14.62 1.48
CA TYR A 5 15.10 -14.77 2.43
C TYR A 5 14.85 -15.98 3.33
N LYS A 6 15.94 -16.60 3.82
CA LYS A 6 15.81 -17.61 4.87
C LYS A 6 15.04 -16.99 6.05
N PRO A 7 14.00 -17.68 6.58
CA PRO A 7 13.27 -17.17 7.72
C PRO A 7 14.22 -16.84 8.87
N THR A 8 14.11 -15.63 9.41
CA THR A 8 14.78 -15.28 10.65
C THR A 8 13.95 -15.83 11.80
N GLU A 9 14.51 -16.72 12.60
CA GLU A 9 13.88 -17.23 13.80
C GLU A 9 13.52 -16.07 14.74
N ASP A 10 12.36 -16.15 15.40
CA ASP A 10 11.88 -15.11 16.33
C ASP A 10 11.78 -13.68 15.75
N LYS A 11 11.74 -13.51 14.41
CA LYS A 11 11.70 -12.17 13.78
C LYS A 11 10.67 -11.24 14.40
N ASN A 12 9.42 -11.70 14.57
CA ASN A 12 8.35 -10.87 15.12
C ASN A 12 8.63 -10.44 16.57
N LYS A 13 9.25 -11.30 17.38
CA LYS A 13 9.65 -10.96 18.75
C LYS A 13 10.71 -9.87 18.78
N TYR A 14 11.68 -9.91 17.87
CA TYR A 14 12.68 -8.84 17.73
C TYR A 14 12.05 -7.53 17.26
N VAL A 15 11.17 -7.58 16.25
CA VAL A 15 10.49 -6.37 15.76
C VAL A 15 9.60 -5.77 16.85
N ALA A 16 8.84 -6.57 17.59
CA ALA A 16 8.01 -6.11 18.70
C ALA A 16 8.82 -5.43 19.82
N LYS A 17 10.08 -5.84 20.02
CA LYS A 17 10.98 -5.18 20.96
C LYS A 17 11.56 -3.88 20.41
N LEU A 18 11.95 -3.85 19.13
CA LEU A 18 12.69 -2.72 18.54
C LEU A 18 11.79 -1.60 18.04
N LEU A 19 10.63 -1.91 17.48
CA LEU A 19 9.76 -0.91 16.85
C LEU A 19 9.32 0.21 17.82
N PRO A 20 8.88 -0.06 19.06
CA PRO A 20 8.57 0.99 20.02
C PRO A 20 9.77 1.91 20.31
N GLN A 21 10.98 1.33 20.44
CA GLN A 21 12.20 2.10 20.67
C GLN A 21 12.52 3.03 19.49
N VAL A 22 12.24 2.60 18.25
CA VAL A 22 12.42 3.47 17.07
C VAL A 22 11.46 4.66 17.10
N PHE A 23 10.20 4.46 17.53
CA PHE A 23 9.28 5.57 17.76
C PHE A 23 9.79 6.51 18.85
N ASP A 24 10.26 5.98 19.99
CA ASP A 24 10.81 6.79 21.08
C ASP A 24 12.05 7.58 20.65
N TRP A 25 12.96 6.97 19.90
CA TRP A 25 14.13 7.65 19.35
C TRP A 25 13.75 8.75 18.37
N ALA A 26 12.81 8.48 17.46
CA ALA A 26 12.31 9.49 16.54
C ALA A 26 11.67 10.67 17.29
N ARG A 27 10.90 10.40 18.36
CA ARG A 27 10.30 11.44 19.20
C ARG A 27 11.29 12.20 20.07
N SER A 28 12.42 11.58 20.43
CA SER A 28 13.43 12.22 21.30
C SER A 28 14.06 13.47 20.69
N VAL A 29 13.93 13.66 19.38
CA VAL A 29 14.39 14.86 18.65
C VAL A 29 13.26 15.84 18.31
N ASP A 30 12.07 15.65 18.88
CA ASP A 30 10.88 16.51 18.71
C ASP A 30 10.55 16.81 17.22
N PRO A 31 10.26 15.78 16.41
CA PRO A 31 10.06 15.96 14.98
C PRO A 31 8.73 16.67 14.71
N ILE A 32 8.75 17.61 13.77
CA ILE A 32 7.53 18.26 13.27
C ILE A 32 6.80 17.41 12.22
N GLN A 33 7.49 16.43 11.64
CA GLN A 33 6.93 15.49 10.67
C GLN A 33 6.19 14.36 11.39
N PRO A 34 5.02 13.91 10.89
CA PRO A 34 4.29 12.81 11.51
C PRO A 34 5.05 11.48 11.35
N LEU A 35 4.98 10.63 12.38
CA LEU A 35 5.52 9.29 12.34
C LEU A 35 4.45 8.28 11.92
N THR A 36 4.86 7.26 11.16
CA THR A 36 3.96 6.17 10.77
C THR A 36 4.72 4.86 10.60
N SER A 37 4.04 3.75 10.86
CA SER A 37 4.47 2.39 10.51
C SER A 37 3.24 1.58 10.12
N GLY A 38 3.25 0.95 8.95
CA GLY A 38 2.03 0.44 8.32
C GLY A 38 1.75 -1.03 8.56
N VAL A 39 0.49 -1.35 8.86
CA VAL A 39 -0.01 -2.74 8.95
C VAL A 39 -0.23 -3.31 7.54
N TRP A 40 -0.04 -4.62 7.38
CA TRP A 40 -0.16 -5.26 6.06
C TRP A 40 -0.54 -6.74 6.09
N LEU A 41 -0.55 -7.37 7.27
CA LEU A 41 -0.97 -8.75 7.51
C LEU A 41 -2.15 -8.77 8.49
N GLY A 42 -2.99 -9.79 8.40
CA GLY A 42 -4.15 -9.95 9.30
C GLY A 42 -5.43 -9.29 8.79
N ASP A 43 -6.54 -9.54 9.50
CA ASP A 43 -7.91 -9.18 9.06
C ASP A 43 -8.72 -8.40 10.09
N HIS A 44 -8.14 -8.13 11.28
CA HIS A 44 -8.84 -7.55 12.43
C HIS A 44 -8.12 -6.31 12.97
N TRP A 45 -7.70 -5.43 12.07
CA TRP A 45 -6.94 -4.25 12.45
C TRP A 45 -7.75 -3.20 13.22
N ASP A 46 -9.06 -3.36 13.34
CA ASP A 46 -9.99 -2.56 14.15
C ASP A 46 -10.11 -3.03 15.60
N ASP A 47 -9.50 -4.17 15.95
CA ASP A 47 -9.57 -4.77 17.28
C ASP A 47 -8.18 -4.94 17.88
N LEU A 48 -7.78 -3.99 18.74
CA LEU A 48 -6.46 -4.00 19.41
C LEU A 48 -6.22 -5.21 20.32
N THR A 49 -7.24 -6.05 20.57
CA THR A 49 -7.09 -7.30 21.33
C THR A 49 -6.73 -8.50 20.43
N LYS A 50 -6.90 -8.36 19.11
CA LYS A 50 -6.66 -9.42 18.11
C LYS A 50 -5.40 -9.20 17.28
N VAL A 51 -4.85 -7.99 17.28
CA VAL A 51 -3.59 -7.67 16.60
C VAL A 51 -2.38 -8.09 17.44
N ASP A 52 -1.27 -8.40 16.79
CA ASP A 52 -0.03 -8.74 17.48
C ASP A 52 0.67 -7.50 18.08
N ALA A 53 1.78 -7.71 18.80
CA ALA A 53 2.51 -6.62 19.45
C ALA A 53 3.15 -5.61 18.47
N VAL A 54 3.52 -6.07 17.27
CA VAL A 54 4.06 -5.21 16.21
C VAL A 54 2.93 -4.33 15.68
N GLU A 55 1.85 -4.94 15.23
CA GLU A 55 0.66 -4.27 14.69
C GLU A 55 0.07 -3.28 15.71
N LYS A 56 -0.01 -3.68 16.98
CA LYS A 56 -0.45 -2.78 18.07
C LYS A 56 0.43 -1.54 18.17
N THR A 57 1.75 -1.71 18.09
CA THR A 57 2.70 -0.58 18.09
C THR A 57 2.48 0.29 16.86
N GLN A 58 2.38 -0.30 15.68
CA GLN A 58 2.12 0.39 14.41
C GLN A 58 0.86 1.25 14.49
N ILE A 59 -0.25 0.70 14.98
CA ILE A 59 -1.52 1.41 15.09
C ILE A 59 -1.47 2.51 16.16
N THR A 60 -0.98 2.18 17.37
CA THR A 60 -1.11 3.09 18.52
C THR A 60 -0.07 4.22 18.50
N GLN A 61 1.13 3.97 17.98
CA GLN A 61 2.24 4.92 17.99
C GLN A 61 2.30 5.79 16.72
N SER A 62 1.56 5.47 15.66
CA SER A 62 1.57 6.28 14.43
C SER A 62 0.66 7.51 14.52
N ASP A 63 1.19 8.68 14.18
CA ASP A 63 0.42 9.93 14.12
C ASP A 63 -0.52 9.94 12.91
N VAL A 64 -0.11 9.28 11.84
CA VAL A 64 -0.93 8.97 10.66
C VAL A 64 -1.01 7.45 10.52
N ILE A 65 -2.21 6.89 10.48
CA ILE A 65 -2.39 5.45 10.32
C ILE A 65 -2.04 5.07 8.89
N SER A 66 -1.19 4.07 8.71
CA SER A 66 -0.86 3.57 7.38
C SER A 66 -1.11 2.08 7.24
N PHE A 67 -1.40 1.64 6.01
CA PHE A 67 -1.61 0.24 5.70
C PHE A 67 -1.22 -0.09 4.26
N HIS A 68 -0.90 -1.36 4.00
CA HIS A 68 -0.70 -1.88 2.65
C HIS A 68 -1.83 -2.83 2.31
N ASP A 69 -2.38 -2.73 1.10
CA ASP A 69 -3.39 -3.66 0.65
C ASP A 69 -3.37 -3.86 -0.87
N TYR A 70 -3.21 -5.12 -1.26
CA TYR A 70 -3.16 -5.56 -2.66
C TYR A 70 -4.36 -6.44 -3.02
N SER A 71 -5.48 -6.31 -2.32
CA SER A 71 -6.68 -7.13 -2.50
C SER A 71 -7.71 -6.49 -3.45
N TRP A 72 -8.80 -7.21 -3.71
CA TRP A 72 -9.96 -6.71 -4.44
C TRP A 72 -10.63 -5.54 -3.72
N PRO A 73 -11.34 -4.65 -4.45
CA PRO A 73 -11.88 -3.40 -3.92
C PRO A 73 -12.76 -3.56 -2.67
N GLU A 74 -13.53 -4.64 -2.56
CA GLU A 74 -14.40 -4.93 -1.42
C GLU A 74 -13.60 -5.19 -0.14
N THR A 75 -12.49 -5.94 -0.27
CA THR A 75 -11.60 -6.23 0.86
C THR A 75 -10.78 -5.00 1.22
N PHE A 76 -10.31 -4.26 0.21
CA PHE A 76 -9.64 -2.99 0.39
C PHE A 76 -10.53 -1.99 1.17
N GLU A 77 -11.79 -1.82 0.79
CA GLU A 77 -12.71 -0.91 1.48
C GLU A 77 -12.95 -1.34 2.93
N LYS A 78 -13.17 -2.63 3.17
CA LYS A 78 -13.31 -3.15 4.53
C LYS A 78 -12.12 -2.78 5.41
N ARG A 79 -10.89 -3.01 4.92
CA ARG A 79 -9.65 -2.71 5.64
C ARG A 79 -9.41 -1.21 5.81
N ALA A 80 -9.73 -0.41 4.80
CA ALA A 80 -9.70 1.05 4.88
C ALA A 80 -10.63 1.57 5.98
N MET A 81 -11.83 1.03 6.11
CA MET A 81 -12.78 1.40 7.16
C MET A 81 -12.28 1.02 8.57
N GLN A 82 -11.57 -0.09 8.73
CA GLN A 82 -10.91 -0.45 10.00
C GLN A 82 -9.92 0.64 10.42
N MET A 83 -9.10 1.14 9.48
CA MET A 83 -8.11 2.20 9.74
C MET A 83 -8.74 3.55 10.08
N LEU A 84 -9.85 3.90 9.42
CA LEU A 84 -10.60 5.13 9.71
C LEU A 84 -11.21 5.14 11.12
N GLY A 85 -11.49 3.96 11.69
CA GLY A 85 -12.05 3.82 13.05
C GLY A 85 -11.19 4.44 14.16
N TYR A 86 -9.89 4.65 13.91
CA TYR A 86 -8.97 5.24 14.87
C TYR A 86 -9.01 6.78 14.96
N GLY A 87 -9.80 7.45 14.10
CA GLY A 87 -9.97 8.92 14.17
C GLY A 87 -8.72 9.73 13.81
N ARG A 88 -7.72 9.11 13.18
CA ARG A 88 -6.49 9.73 12.70
C ARG A 88 -6.48 9.79 11.16
N PRO A 89 -5.70 10.68 10.52
CA PRO A 89 -5.49 10.62 9.07
C PRO A 89 -5.00 9.24 8.63
N VAL A 90 -5.39 8.80 7.43
CA VAL A 90 -5.08 7.46 6.93
C VAL A 90 -4.37 7.53 5.58
N TRP A 91 -3.28 6.76 5.44
CA TRP A 91 -2.54 6.57 4.18
C TRP A 91 -2.52 5.09 3.78
N CYS A 92 -2.85 4.78 2.54
CA CYS A 92 -2.52 3.50 1.94
C CYS A 92 -1.16 3.62 1.25
N THR A 93 -0.10 3.15 1.92
CA THR A 93 1.29 3.39 1.50
C THR A 93 1.81 2.40 0.46
N GLU A 94 1.09 1.29 0.26
CA GLU A 94 1.27 0.39 -0.88
C GLU A 94 -0.08 -0.22 -1.29
N TYR A 95 -0.41 -0.13 -2.58
CA TYR A 95 -1.50 -0.87 -3.19
C TYR A 95 -1.16 -1.18 -4.65
N MET A 96 -2.11 -1.82 -5.34
CA MET A 96 -2.10 -2.13 -6.77
C MET A 96 -1.18 -3.29 -7.14
N ALA A 97 -1.80 -4.38 -7.54
CA ALA A 97 -1.18 -5.58 -8.08
C ALA A 97 -2.22 -6.20 -9.00
N ARG A 98 -2.18 -5.87 -10.30
CA ARG A 98 -3.29 -6.19 -11.22
C ARG A 98 -3.62 -7.68 -11.26
N GLY A 99 -2.60 -8.54 -11.22
CA GLY A 99 -2.76 -10.00 -11.18
C GLY A 99 -3.42 -10.54 -9.90
N ASN A 100 -3.48 -9.73 -8.84
CA ASN A 100 -4.09 -10.08 -7.55
C ASN A 100 -5.46 -9.39 -7.33
N GLY A 101 -6.03 -8.77 -8.37
CA GLY A 101 -7.33 -8.08 -8.29
C GLY A 101 -7.29 -6.66 -7.74
N SER A 102 -6.11 -6.15 -7.35
CA SER A 102 -5.94 -4.76 -6.91
C SER A 102 -5.59 -3.88 -8.09
N THR A 103 -6.54 -3.04 -8.51
CA THR A 103 -6.44 -2.18 -9.68
C THR A 103 -6.65 -0.70 -9.34
N PHE A 104 -6.23 0.19 -10.23
CA PHE A 104 -6.41 1.63 -10.05
C PHE A 104 -7.88 2.04 -9.99
N ASP A 105 -8.71 1.51 -10.90
CA ASP A 105 -10.15 1.75 -10.98
C ASP A 105 -10.94 1.09 -9.84
N GLY A 106 -10.37 0.06 -9.22
CA GLY A 106 -10.90 -0.55 -8.01
C GLY A 106 -10.63 0.28 -6.76
N SER A 107 -9.34 0.50 -6.43
CA SER A 107 -8.95 1.06 -5.13
C SER A 107 -8.96 2.60 -5.08
N LEU A 108 -8.59 3.29 -6.16
CA LEU A 108 -8.44 4.76 -6.10
C LEU A 108 -9.77 5.51 -5.88
N PRO A 109 -10.90 5.14 -6.50
CA PRO A 109 -12.18 5.78 -6.22
C PRO A 109 -12.60 5.63 -4.75
N ILE A 110 -12.36 4.47 -4.15
CA ILE A 110 -12.60 4.21 -2.73
C ILE A 110 -11.73 5.13 -1.88
N GLY A 111 -10.41 5.12 -2.11
CA GLY A 111 -9.47 5.98 -1.38
C GLY A 111 -9.83 7.46 -1.48
N LYS A 112 -10.21 7.93 -2.68
CA LYS A 112 -10.65 9.32 -2.90
C LYS A 112 -11.90 9.65 -2.08
N ARG A 113 -12.94 8.82 -2.13
CA ARG A 113 -14.20 9.01 -1.38
C ARG A 113 -13.95 9.01 0.13
N LEU A 114 -13.12 8.09 0.61
CA LEU A 114 -12.77 7.94 2.03
C LEU A 114 -11.71 8.93 2.51
N ASN A 115 -11.22 9.80 1.61
CA ASN A 115 -10.16 10.76 1.90
C ASN A 115 -8.87 10.11 2.46
N ILE A 116 -8.45 9.02 1.83
CA ILE A 116 -7.21 8.29 2.12
C ILE A 116 -6.16 8.70 1.09
N ALA A 117 -4.94 9.01 1.54
CA ALA A 117 -3.83 9.23 0.63
C ALA A 117 -3.35 7.88 0.06
N MET A 118 -3.12 7.81 -1.24
CA MET A 118 -2.83 6.56 -1.95
C MET A 118 -1.43 6.61 -2.58
N PHE A 119 -0.59 5.62 -2.28
CA PHE A 119 0.77 5.51 -2.80
C PHE A 119 0.92 4.22 -3.59
N ASN A 120 1.19 4.35 -4.89
CA ASN A 120 1.36 3.19 -5.76
C ASN A 120 2.73 2.53 -5.52
N TRP A 121 2.75 1.20 -5.39
CA TRP A 121 4.00 0.46 -5.53
C TRP A 121 4.34 0.36 -7.02
N GLY A 122 5.57 0.70 -7.42
CA GLY A 122 5.96 0.80 -8.82
C GLY A 122 5.54 2.11 -9.50
N PHE A 123 6.18 2.48 -10.61
CA PHE A 123 5.82 3.70 -11.34
C PHE A 123 6.13 3.60 -12.83
N VAL A 124 7.40 3.31 -13.16
CA VAL A 124 7.91 3.22 -14.52
C VAL A 124 8.68 1.91 -14.71
N ASP A 125 8.59 1.32 -15.90
CA ASP A 125 9.41 0.18 -16.29
C ASP A 125 10.89 0.55 -16.29
N GLY A 126 11.58 -0.01 -15.30
CA GLY A 126 12.96 0.32 -15.01
C GLY A 126 13.62 -0.77 -14.17
N LYS A 127 14.68 -0.39 -13.45
CA LYS A 127 15.56 -1.34 -12.75
C LYS A 127 14.86 -2.21 -11.71
N THR A 128 13.77 -1.73 -11.12
CA THR A 128 12.98 -2.47 -10.12
C THR A 128 12.16 -3.61 -10.73
N GLN A 129 11.91 -3.56 -12.04
CA GLN A 129 11.19 -4.59 -12.80
C GLN A 129 9.84 -4.97 -12.18
N THR A 130 9.15 -3.98 -11.64
CA THR A 130 7.90 -4.17 -10.89
C THR A 130 6.68 -4.42 -11.79
N ARG A 131 6.81 -4.33 -13.11
CA ARG A 131 5.83 -4.92 -14.05
C ARG A 131 5.76 -6.44 -13.97
N LEU A 132 6.80 -7.12 -13.48
CA LEU A 132 6.82 -8.57 -13.35
C LEU A 132 6.04 -9.01 -12.10
N PRO A 133 5.31 -10.13 -12.15
CA PRO A 133 4.60 -10.66 -10.98
C PRO A 133 5.56 -11.17 -9.90
N TRP A 134 5.07 -11.29 -8.67
CA TRP A 134 5.88 -11.73 -7.52
C TRP A 134 6.47 -13.14 -7.68
N ASP A 135 5.96 -13.99 -8.58
CA ASP A 135 6.52 -15.32 -8.84
C ASP A 135 7.62 -15.33 -9.92
N SER A 136 7.97 -14.18 -10.50
CA SER A 136 8.96 -14.03 -11.57
C SER A 136 10.37 -14.50 -11.22
N TRP A 137 10.73 -14.52 -9.94
CA TRP A 137 12.00 -15.09 -9.46
C TRP A 137 12.02 -16.63 -9.48
N LYS A 138 10.85 -17.29 -9.47
CA LYS A 138 10.72 -18.75 -9.67
C LYS A 138 10.47 -19.10 -11.12
N LYS A 139 9.71 -18.27 -11.83
CA LYS A 139 9.31 -18.47 -13.23
C LYS A 139 9.86 -17.29 -14.05
N PRO A 140 11.04 -17.44 -14.65
CA PRO A 140 11.64 -16.37 -15.44
C PRO A 140 10.76 -16.00 -16.63
N TYR A 141 10.40 -14.72 -16.74
CA TYR A 141 9.74 -14.13 -17.91
C TYR A 141 10.84 -13.70 -18.88
N THR A 142 11.26 -14.60 -19.78
CA THR A 142 12.52 -14.48 -20.55
C THR A 142 12.34 -14.10 -22.01
N SER A 143 11.21 -14.45 -22.62
CA SER A 143 10.96 -14.20 -24.04
C SER A 143 9.90 -13.13 -24.29
N ASP A 144 8.90 -13.02 -23.41
CA ASP A 144 7.70 -12.21 -23.65
C ASP A 144 7.36 -11.30 -22.46
N GLU A 145 6.81 -10.13 -22.79
CA GLU A 145 6.19 -9.24 -21.82
C GLU A 145 5.03 -9.95 -21.11
N PRO A 146 4.85 -9.80 -19.78
CA PRO A 146 3.72 -10.42 -19.09
C PRO A 146 2.39 -9.96 -19.71
N THR A 147 1.43 -10.87 -19.86
CA THR A 147 0.09 -10.58 -20.37
C THR A 147 -0.56 -9.40 -19.64
N ILE A 148 -0.33 -9.30 -18.33
CA ILE A 148 -0.78 -8.21 -17.48
C ILE A 148 0.40 -7.71 -16.67
N TRP A 149 0.68 -6.40 -16.73
CA TRP A 149 1.70 -5.79 -15.88
C TRP A 149 1.24 -5.74 -14.44
N PHE A 150 2.18 -5.97 -13.54
CA PHE A 150 1.87 -6.09 -12.14
C PHE A 150 1.68 -4.74 -11.45
N HIS A 151 2.73 -3.92 -11.36
CA HIS A 151 2.72 -2.69 -10.56
C HIS A 151 2.97 -1.37 -11.33
N GLU A 152 3.52 -1.43 -12.54
CA GLU A 152 3.98 -0.21 -13.22
C GLU A 152 2.84 0.52 -13.96
N VAL A 153 2.98 1.84 -14.05
CA VAL A 153 2.02 2.76 -14.71
C VAL A 153 2.53 3.15 -16.10
N PHE A 154 3.83 3.39 -16.21
CA PHE A 154 4.49 3.86 -17.43
C PHE A 154 5.49 2.84 -17.95
N ARG A 155 5.60 2.77 -19.28
CA ARG A 155 6.72 2.13 -19.97
C ARG A 155 7.99 2.96 -19.80
N ALA A 156 9.14 2.36 -20.11
CA ALA A 156 10.44 3.03 -20.00
C ALA A 156 10.55 4.32 -20.85
N ASP A 157 9.77 4.43 -21.93
CA ASP A 157 9.68 5.62 -22.79
C ASP A 157 8.70 6.69 -22.26
N GLY A 158 8.11 6.47 -21.08
CA GLY A 158 7.15 7.38 -20.44
C GLY A 158 5.72 7.25 -20.94
N LYS A 159 5.42 6.39 -21.92
CA LYS A 159 4.04 6.14 -22.34
C LYS A 159 3.28 5.34 -21.27
N PRO A 160 1.99 5.63 -21.01
CA PRO A 160 1.19 4.79 -20.14
C PRO A 160 1.15 3.34 -20.63
N TYR A 161 1.25 2.37 -19.72
CA TYR A 161 0.95 0.97 -20.02
C TYR A 161 -0.52 0.82 -20.44
N ARG A 162 -1.42 1.47 -19.71
CA ARG A 162 -2.85 1.57 -20.02
C ARG A 162 -3.29 3.02 -19.93
N GLN A 163 -3.69 3.59 -21.07
CA GLN A 163 -4.11 5.00 -21.15
C GLN A 163 -5.28 5.31 -20.19
N ALA A 164 -6.26 4.41 -20.09
CA ALA A 164 -7.43 4.58 -19.22
C ALA A 164 -7.06 4.73 -17.73
N GLU A 165 -6.00 4.05 -17.26
CA GLU A 165 -5.54 4.17 -15.87
C GLU A 165 -4.87 5.52 -15.63
N ALA A 166 -4.04 5.99 -16.57
CA ALA A 166 -3.43 7.31 -16.49
C ALA A 166 -4.48 8.44 -16.53
N ASP A 167 -5.51 8.29 -17.36
CA ASP A 167 -6.62 9.25 -17.44
C ASP A 167 -7.47 9.25 -16.17
N LEU A 168 -7.72 8.07 -15.57
CA LEU A 168 -8.37 7.96 -14.27
C LEU A 168 -7.58 8.67 -13.17
N ILE A 169 -6.27 8.41 -13.07
CA ILE A 169 -5.40 9.04 -12.08
C ILE A 169 -5.47 10.57 -12.23
N LYS A 170 -5.32 11.09 -13.46
CA LYS A 170 -5.42 12.54 -13.73
C LYS A 170 -6.77 13.12 -13.30
N ARG A 171 -7.88 12.46 -13.61
CA ARG A 171 -9.23 12.91 -13.21
C ARG A 171 -9.37 12.95 -11.69
N LEU A 172 -8.92 11.91 -10.98
CA LEU A 172 -9.01 11.84 -9.52
C LEU A 172 -8.11 12.88 -8.85
N SER A 173 -6.92 13.14 -9.39
CA SER A 173 -6.01 14.17 -8.89
C SER A 173 -6.55 15.59 -9.10
N ALA A 174 -7.26 15.85 -10.20
CA ALA A 174 -7.86 17.16 -10.48
C ALA A 174 -9.18 17.40 -9.72
N ALA A 175 -9.88 16.33 -9.29
CA ALA A 175 -11.14 16.46 -8.57
C ALA A 175 -10.94 17.00 -7.14
N PRO A 176 -11.93 17.72 -6.58
CA PRO A 176 -11.91 18.13 -5.17
C PRO A 176 -11.72 16.94 -4.21
N LYS A 177 -11.18 17.22 -3.02
CA LYS A 177 -11.01 16.23 -1.95
C LYS A 177 -12.35 15.55 -1.64
N GLY A 178 -12.38 14.21 -1.50
CA GLY A 178 -13.60 13.46 -1.23
C GLY A 178 -14.52 13.22 -2.45
N THR A 179 -14.31 13.92 -3.57
CA THR A 179 -15.18 13.80 -4.75
C THR A 179 -14.60 12.84 -5.77
N VAL A 180 -15.35 11.79 -6.10
CA VAL A 180 -15.06 10.89 -7.22
C VAL A 180 -15.76 11.44 -8.47
N PRO A 181 -15.02 11.82 -9.53
CA PRO A 181 -15.61 12.30 -10.76
C PRO A 181 -16.34 11.15 -11.49
N ALA A 182 -17.44 11.48 -12.17
CA ALA A 182 -18.18 10.50 -12.96
C ALA A 182 -17.28 9.81 -14.01
N GLY A 183 -17.56 8.54 -14.28
CA GLY A 183 -16.97 7.81 -15.41
C GLY A 183 -17.40 8.45 -16.73
N ARG A 184 -16.51 8.43 -17.72
CA ARG A 184 -16.89 8.65 -19.12
C ARG A 184 -17.14 7.31 -19.77
#